data_AF-I3YDG1-F1
#
_entry.id   AF-I3YDG1-F1
#
_cell.length_a   1.000
_cell.length_b   1.000
_cell.length_c   1.000
_cell.angle_alpha   90.00
_cell.angle_beta   90.00
_cell.angle_gamma   90.00
#
_symmetry.space_group_name_H-M   'P 1'
#
loop_
_entity.id
_entity.type
_entity.pdbx_description
1 polymer ?
#
loop_
_entity_poly.entity_id
_entity_poly.type
_entity_poly.pdbx_seq_one_letter_code
_entity_poly.pdbx_strand_id
1 'polypeptide(L)'
;MRYQEYAEYQFSLDGEGLGLRAAREALSEAVAQSQDVRELDEIVIEATQVNEYINPGLLEDDASRPLAHWWWHLGKLRNRTYPAHLLPEYLRAVYEQAADEAALLAGKNERAN
;
A
#
# COMPACT_ATOMS: atom_id res chain seq x y z
N MET A 1 12.35 -4.81 14.52
CA MET A 1 11.08 -4.61 15.25
C MET A 1 10.97 -3.16 15.73
N ARG A 2 10.80 -2.20 14.83
CA ARG A 2 10.53 -0.78 15.17
C ARG A 2 9.56 -0.08 14.21
N TYR A 3 9.30 -0.69 13.06
CA TYR A 3 8.53 -0.09 11.97
C TYR A 3 7.06 -0.54 11.91
N GLN A 4 6.74 -1.68 12.53
CA GLN A 4 5.38 -2.24 12.55
C GLN A 4 4.44 -1.42 13.44
N GLU A 5 4.88 -1.10 14.66
CA GLU A 5 4.09 -0.34 15.64
C GLU A 5 3.78 1.10 15.18
N TYR A 6 4.63 1.73 14.36
CA TYR A 6 4.39 3.11 13.89
C TYR A 6 3.35 3.19 12.77
N ALA A 7 3.36 2.23 11.84
CA ALA A 7 2.37 2.16 10.78
C ALA A 7 1.00 1.75 11.32
N GLU A 8 0.96 0.83 12.29
CA GLU A 8 -0.27 0.46 12.99
C GLU A 8 -0.85 1.66 13.76
N TYR A 9 -0.02 2.47 14.42
CA TYR A 9 -0.48 3.58 15.25
C TYR A 9 -0.86 4.86 14.49
N GLN A 10 -0.20 5.19 13.36
CA GLN A 10 -0.55 6.38 12.56
C GLN A 10 -1.56 6.12 11.44
N PHE A 11 -1.70 4.88 10.96
CA PHE A 11 -2.61 4.55 9.85
C PHE A 11 -3.72 3.56 10.17
N SER A 12 -3.77 3.05 11.40
CA SER A 12 -4.83 2.18 11.93
C SER A 12 -5.31 1.15 10.90
N LEU A 13 -4.47 0.15 10.69
CA LEU A 13 -4.81 -1.08 9.95
C LEU A 13 -5.99 -1.85 10.58
N ASP A 14 -6.40 -1.44 11.78
CA ASP A 14 -7.53 -1.90 12.60
C ASP A 14 -8.82 -1.06 12.43
N GLY A 15 -8.79 0.06 11.72
CA GLY A 15 -10.00 0.78 11.27
C GLY A 15 -10.63 1.77 12.26
N GLU A 16 -9.94 2.18 13.32
CA GLU A 16 -10.44 3.16 14.31
C GLU A 16 -9.65 4.49 14.37
N GLY A 17 -8.52 4.63 13.68
CA GLY A 17 -7.81 5.90 13.52
C GLY A 17 -8.41 6.77 12.40
N LEU A 18 -7.97 8.03 12.28
CA LEU A 18 -8.16 8.85 11.08
C LEU A 18 -7.63 8.06 9.88
N GLY A 19 -8.50 7.28 9.24
CA GLY A 19 -8.10 6.21 8.34
C GLY A 19 -7.16 6.74 7.28
N LEU A 20 -6.16 5.94 6.89
CA LEU A 20 -5.19 6.21 5.83
C LEU A 20 -5.69 7.13 4.72
N ARG A 21 -6.91 6.88 4.25
CA ARG A 21 -7.59 7.69 3.25
C ARG A 21 -7.75 9.16 3.61
N ALA A 22 -8.30 9.47 4.79
CA ALA A 22 -8.51 10.84 5.25
C ALA A 22 -7.18 11.56 5.53
N ALA A 23 -6.23 10.86 6.17
CA ALA A 23 -4.90 11.41 6.42
C ALA A 23 -4.15 11.74 5.12
N ARG A 24 -4.20 10.83 4.14
CA ARG A 24 -3.51 11.03 2.87
C ARG A 24 -4.20 12.06 1.97
N GLU A 25 -5.53 12.14 2.01
CA GLU A 25 -6.28 13.19 1.31
C GLU A 25 -5.86 14.59 1.80
N ALA A 26 -5.81 14.79 3.12
CA ALA A 26 -5.37 16.06 3.71
C ALA A 26 -3.92 16.42 3.33
N LEU A 27 -3.02 15.43 3.29
CA LEU A 27 -1.62 15.63 2.86
C LEU A 27 -1.50 15.94 1.37
N SER A 28 -2.34 15.31 0.54
CA SER A 28 -2.41 15.56 -0.90
C SER A 28 -2.88 16.99 -1.18
N GLU A 29 -3.91 17.46 -0.47
CA GLU A 29 -4.39 18.84 -0.56
C GLU A 29 -3.37 19.86 -0.05
N ALA A 30 -2.63 19.53 1.02
CA ALA A 30 -1.62 20.41 1.60
C ALA A 30 -0.34 20.52 0.76
N VAL A 31 -0.17 19.70 -0.29
CA VAL A 31 1.08 19.58 -1.09
C VAL A 31 2.32 19.34 -0.22
N ALA A 32 2.13 18.86 1.01
CA ALA A 32 3.18 18.65 1.99
C ALA A 32 3.60 17.19 1.93
N GLN A 33 4.80 16.94 1.40
CA GLN A 33 5.39 15.61 1.33
C GLN A 33 6.69 15.64 2.15
N SER A 34 6.61 15.34 3.44
CA SER A 34 7.81 15.13 4.25
C SER A 34 8.43 13.76 3.94
N GLN A 35 9.69 13.58 4.31
CA GLN A 35 10.36 12.29 4.19
C GLN A 35 9.61 11.22 5.00
N ASP A 36 9.10 11.56 6.18
CA ASP A 36 8.31 10.64 7.02
C ASP A 36 7.08 10.11 6.29
N VAL A 37 6.37 10.97 5.54
CA VAL A 37 5.19 10.58 4.75
C VAL A 37 5.55 9.59 3.65
N ARG A 38 6.73 9.72 3.03
CA ARG A 38 7.19 8.79 2.00
C ARG A 38 7.50 7.43 2.59
N GLU A 39 8.24 7.39 3.70
CA GLU A 39 8.55 6.14 4.40
C GLU A 39 7.26 5.42 4.84
N LEU A 40 6.27 6.19 5.28
CA LEU A 40 4.97 5.63 5.67
C LEU A 40 4.19 5.06 4.48
N ASP A 41 4.16 5.76 3.35
CA ASP A 41 3.53 5.25 2.13
C ASP A 41 4.20 3.96 1.65
N GLU A 42 5.54 3.88 1.72
CA GLU A 42 6.30 2.69 1.37
C GLU A 42 5.89 1.51 2.24
N ILE A 43 5.79 1.72 3.56
CA ILE A 43 5.33 0.69 4.51
C ILE A 43 3.90 0.23 4.17
N VAL A 44 3.01 1.14 3.78
CA VAL A 44 1.63 0.77 3.38
C VAL A 44 1.66 -0.11 2.14
N ILE A 45 2.42 0.25 1.11
CA ILE A 45 2.53 -0.55 -0.12
C ILE A 45 3.12 -1.93 0.20
N GLU A 46 4.21 -1.97 0.95
CA GLU A 46 4.87 -3.22 1.36
C GLU A 46 3.93 -4.11 2.19
N ALA A 47 3.33 -3.57 3.25
CA ALA A 47 2.37 -4.28 4.11
C ALA A 47 1.19 -4.82 3.30
N THR A 48 0.73 -4.05 2.30
CA THR A 48 -0.32 -4.50 1.38
C THR A 48 0.09 -5.72 0.57
N GLN A 49 1.38 -5.94 0.31
CA GLN A 49 1.87 -7.11 -0.42
C GLN A 49 2.22 -8.29 0.50
N VAL A 50 2.83 -8.02 1.67
CA VAL A 50 3.44 -9.08 2.49
C VAL A 50 2.54 -9.63 3.58
N ASN A 51 1.61 -8.83 4.13
CA ASN A 51 0.80 -9.28 5.26
C ASN A 51 -0.22 -10.33 4.81
N GLU A 52 -0.37 -11.41 5.57
CA GLU A 52 -1.37 -12.46 5.27
C GLU A 52 -2.80 -11.94 5.46
N TYR A 53 -2.99 -11.09 6.47
CA TYR A 53 -4.28 -10.48 6.80
C TYR A 53 -4.20 -8.95 6.76
N ILE A 54 -5.18 -8.36 6.08
CA ILE A 54 -5.45 -6.92 6.05
C ILE A 54 -6.96 -6.77 6.22
N ASN A 55 -7.38 -5.75 6.98
CA ASN A 55 -8.79 -5.45 7.15
C ASN A 55 -9.50 -5.32 5.78
N PRO A 56 -10.53 -6.13 5.48
CA PRO A 56 -11.23 -6.09 4.20
C PRO A 56 -11.77 -4.71 3.82
N GLY A 57 -12.18 -3.89 4.82
CA GLY A 57 -12.67 -2.54 4.57
C GLY A 57 -11.60 -1.59 4.01
N LEU A 58 -10.31 -1.87 4.25
CA LEU A 58 -9.20 -1.11 3.66
C LEU A 58 -8.95 -1.53 2.21
N LEU A 59 -9.18 -2.81 1.88
CA LEU A 59 -9.03 -3.37 0.54
C LEU A 59 -10.21 -3.05 -0.39
N GLU A 60 -11.29 -2.45 0.13
CA GLU A 60 -12.43 -2.04 -0.69
C GLU A 60 -12.07 -0.83 -1.54
N ASP A 61 -11.84 -1.03 -2.83
CA ASP A 61 -11.51 0.07 -3.75
C ASP A 61 -12.72 1.01 -3.97
N ASP A 62 -12.48 2.33 -4.00
CA ASP A 62 -13.51 3.31 -4.33
C ASP A 62 -13.39 3.79 -5.78
N ALA A 63 -14.25 3.26 -6.66
CA ALA A 63 -14.27 3.61 -8.08
C ALA A 63 -14.67 5.07 -8.37
N SER A 64 -15.26 5.79 -7.41
CA SER A 64 -15.56 7.22 -7.55
C SER A 64 -14.32 8.11 -7.37
N ARG A 65 -13.23 7.55 -6.84
CA ARG A 65 -11.98 8.28 -6.58
C ARG A 65 -11.01 8.15 -7.74
N PRO A 66 -10.26 9.21 -8.09
CA PRO A 66 -9.25 9.14 -9.15
C PRO A 66 -8.23 8.04 -8.89
N LEU A 67 -7.78 7.33 -9.94
CA LEU A 67 -6.76 6.30 -9.77
C LEU A 67 -5.48 6.86 -9.15
N ALA A 68 -5.08 8.09 -9.51
CA ALA A 68 -3.90 8.76 -8.95
C ALA A 68 -3.90 8.82 -7.39
N HIS A 69 -5.07 8.74 -6.75
CA HIS A 69 -5.18 8.66 -5.30
C HIS A 69 -5.11 7.18 -4.86
N TRP A 70 -3.94 6.57 -5.04
CA TRP A 70 -3.70 5.13 -4.82
C TRP A 70 -4.16 4.61 -3.45
N TRP A 71 -4.22 5.46 -2.42
CA TRP A 71 -4.68 5.12 -1.07
C TRP A 71 -6.17 4.74 -0.99
N TRP A 72 -6.95 5.05 -2.04
CA TRP A 72 -8.33 4.57 -2.22
C TRP A 72 -8.42 3.24 -2.97
N HIS A 73 -7.30 2.71 -3.45
CA HIS A 73 -7.23 1.57 -4.39
C HIS A 73 -6.31 0.44 -3.87
N LEU A 74 -6.30 0.21 -2.55
CA LEU A 74 -5.46 -0.82 -1.92
C LEU A 74 -5.83 -2.24 -2.35
N GLY A 75 -7.09 -2.51 -2.68
CA GLY A 75 -7.52 -3.80 -3.21
C GLY A 75 -6.86 -4.09 -4.56
N LYS A 76 -6.82 -3.10 -5.46
CA LYS A 76 -6.09 -3.21 -6.73
C LYS A 76 -4.59 -3.42 -6.51
N LEU A 77 -4.00 -2.75 -5.52
CA LEU A 77 -2.60 -2.93 -5.18
C LEU A 77 -2.33 -4.36 -4.67
N ARG A 78 -3.14 -4.85 -3.72
CA ARG A 78 -3.08 -6.23 -3.22
C ARG A 78 -3.21 -7.26 -4.34
N ASN A 79 -4.16 -7.04 -5.24
CA ASN A 79 -4.45 -7.93 -6.36
C ASN A 79 -3.53 -7.75 -7.57
N ARG A 80 -2.54 -6.84 -7.49
CA ARG A 80 -1.59 -6.54 -8.58
C ARG A 80 -2.23 -6.08 -9.89
N THR A 81 -3.36 -5.41 -9.79
CA THR A 81 -4.10 -4.85 -10.94
C THR A 81 -4.02 -3.32 -11.00
N TYR A 82 -3.35 -2.69 -10.03
CA TYR A 82 -3.15 -1.25 -10.02
C TYR A 82 -2.07 -0.85 -11.05
N PRO A 83 -2.28 0.19 -11.89
CA PRO A 83 -1.27 0.61 -12.86
C PRO A 83 -0.05 1.27 -12.19
N ALA A 84 1.09 0.58 -12.19
CA ALA A 84 2.32 1.03 -11.51
C ALA A 84 2.82 2.44 -11.93
N HIS A 85 2.58 2.84 -13.18
CA HIS A 85 2.95 4.17 -13.67
C HIS A 85 2.16 5.32 -13.02
N LEU A 86 1.03 5.03 -12.38
CA LEU A 86 0.23 6.00 -11.61
C LEU A 86 0.70 6.13 -10.16
N LEU A 87 1.60 5.26 -9.70
CA LEU A 87 2.26 5.45 -8.41
C LEU A 87 3.35 6.52 -8.52
N PRO A 88 3.56 7.31 -7.45
CA PRO A 88 4.79 8.08 -7.26
C PRO A 88 6.03 7.21 -7.49
N GLU A 89 7.09 7.80 -8.05
CA GLU A 89 8.30 7.06 -8.46
C GLU A 89 8.90 6.23 -7.32
N TYR A 90 8.96 6.77 -6.10
CA TYR A 90 9.48 6.07 -4.93
C TYR A 90 8.65 4.84 -4.55
N LEU A 91 7.31 4.90 -4.70
CA LEU A 91 6.42 3.77 -4.42
C LEU A 91 6.41 2.73 -5.54
N ARG A 92 6.68 3.14 -6.78
CA ARG A 92 6.72 2.23 -7.91
C ARG A 92 7.79 1.16 -7.72
N ALA A 93 8.98 1.56 -7.26
CA ALA A 93 10.07 0.64 -6.98
C ALA A 93 9.66 -0.40 -5.93
N VAL A 94 9.02 0.02 -4.83
CA VAL A 94 8.55 -0.88 -3.77
C VAL A 94 7.48 -1.83 -4.30
N TYR A 95 6.52 -1.31 -5.07
CA TYR A 95 5.45 -2.11 -5.65
C TYR A 95 5.95 -3.16 -6.65
N GLU A 96 6.87 -2.78 -7.53
CA GLU A 96 7.46 -3.68 -8.52
C GLU A 96 8.40 -4.71 -7.89
N GLN A 97 9.19 -4.34 -6.88
CA GLN A 97 10.06 -5.27 -6.17
C GLN A 97 9.26 -6.34 -5.43
N ALA A 98 8.22 -5.94 -4.71
CA ALA A 98 7.32 -6.89 -4.07
C ALA A 98 6.61 -7.80 -5.10
N ALA A 99 6.35 -7.26 -6.30
CA ALA A 99 5.79 -8.04 -7.40
C ALA A 99 6.72 -9.17 -7.85
N ASP A 100 8.00 -8.85 -8.06
CA ASP A 100 9.03 -9.78 -8.49
C ASP A 100 9.30 -10.87 -7.44
N GLU A 101 9.39 -10.49 -6.15
CA GLU A 101 9.64 -11.44 -5.06
C GLU A 101 8.52 -12.49 -4.92
N ALA A 102 7.25 -12.08 -5.00
CA ALA A 102 6.17 -13.07 -4.92
C ALA A 102 6.06 -13.92 -6.20
N ALA A 103 6.44 -13.40 -7.37
CA ALA A 103 6.52 -14.20 -8.60
C ALA A 103 7.63 -15.26 -8.51
N LEU A 104 8.77 -14.90 -7.92
CA LEU A 104 9.87 -15.81 -7.60
C LEU A 104 9.46 -16.92 -6.61
N LEU A 105 8.64 -16.59 -5.60
CA LEU A 105 8.11 -17.57 -4.66
C LEU A 105 7.08 -18.50 -5.31
N ALA A 106 6.19 -17.97 -6.16
CA ALA A 106 5.21 -18.77 -6.90
C ALA A 106 5.88 -19.75 -7.88
N GLY A 107 6.87 -19.27 -8.66
CA GLY A 107 7.59 -20.11 -9.63
C GLY A 107 8.51 -21.18 -9.02
N LYS A 108 8.87 -21.05 -7.73
CA LYS A 108 9.60 -22.10 -6.99
C LYS A 108 8.69 -23.25 -6.55
N ASN A 109 7.42 -22.98 -6.26
CA ASN A 109 6.46 -24.03 -5.87
C ASN A 109 6.03 -24.93 -7.03
N GLU A 110 6.11 -24.46 -8.27
CA GLU A 110 5.75 -25.26 -9.46
C GLU A 110 6.85 -26.25 -9.90
N ARG A 111 8.09 -26.11 -9.41
CA ARG A 111 9.21 -27.00 -9.77
C ARG A 111 9.45 -28.13 -8.76
N ALA A 112 8.66 -28.20 -7.70
CA ALA A 112 8.80 -29.18 -6.62
C ALA A 112 7.67 -30.22 -6.60
N ASN A 113 6.81 -30.28 -7.64
CA ASN A 113 5.72 -31.24 -7.77
C ASN A 113 5.93 -32.15 -8.98
#